data_AF-A0AAE0WYZ0-F1
#
_entry.id   AF-A0AAE0WYZ0-F1
#
_cell.length_a   1.000
_cell.length_b   1.000
_cell.length_c   1.000
_cell.angle_alpha   90.00
_cell.angle_beta   90.00
_cell.angle_gamma   90.00
#
_symmetry.space_group_name_H-M   'P 1'
#
loop_
_entity.id
_entity.type
_entity.pdbx_description
1 polymer ?
#
loop_
_entity_poly.entity_id
_entity_poly.type
_entity_poly.pdbx_seq_one_letter_code
_entity_poly.pdbx_strand_id
1 'polypeptide(L)' 'MEMAIQPNDLAKLGYSLGPDQSWITCNGKNVLWVPPEYRPTCSAVQGQMISIGCASGRVFTIGFSRTI' A
#
# COMPACT_ATOMS: atom_id res chain seq x y z
N MET A 1 24.40 -18.35 -3.87
CA MET A 1 23.97 -18.02 -2.49
C MET A 1 22.47 -17.87 -2.55
N GLU A 2 21.76 -18.92 -2.14
CA GLU A 2 20.32 -19.01 -2.22
C GLU A 2 19.71 -18.12 -1.14
N MET A 3 19.11 -16.99 -1.52
CA MET A 3 18.33 -16.19 -0.58
C MET A 3 16.97 -16.85 -0.43
N ALA A 4 16.82 -17.63 0.64
CA ALA A 4 15.54 -18.23 1.03
C ALA A 4 14.49 -17.12 1.14
N ILE A 5 13.50 -17.13 0.24
CA ILE A 5 12.34 -16.25 0.28
C ILE A 5 11.56 -16.61 1.55
N GLN A 6 11.53 -15.72 2.53
CA GLN A 6 10.68 -15.93 3.71
C GLN A 6 9.22 -15.79 3.27
N PRO A 7 8.27 -16.56 3.82
CA PRO A 7 6.85 -16.50 3.43
C PRO A 7 6.26 -15.08 3.48
N ASN A 8 6.79 -14.24 4.37
CA ASN A 8 6.40 -12.84 4.57
C ASN A 8 6.94 -11.87 3.50
N ASP A 9 7.86 -12.29 2.63
CA ASP A 9 8.42 -11.43 1.58
C ASP A 9 7.55 -11.41 0.33
N LEU A 10 6.83 -12.50 0.03
CA LEU A 10 5.85 -12.52 -1.05
C LEU A 10 4.61 -11.68 -0.72
N ALA A 11 4.20 -11.65 0.56
CA ALA A 11 3.09 -10.82 1.03
C ALA A 11 3.36 -9.31 0.91
N LYS A 12 4.62 -8.91 0.70
CA LYS A 12 5.02 -7.52 0.50
C LYS A 12 5.14 -7.13 -0.97
N LEU A 13 5.00 -8.06 -1.90
CA LEU A 13 5.15 -7.78 -3.32
C LEU A 13 3.97 -6.92 -3.81
N GLY A 14 4.26 -5.73 -4.35
CA GLY A 14 3.24 -4.76 -4.77
C GLY A 14 2.91 -3.72 -3.69
N TYR A 15 1.72 -3.13 -3.80
CA TYR A 15 1.26 -2.07 -2.90
C TYR A 15 0.56 -2.64 -1.66
N SER A 16 0.82 -2.05 -0.51
CA SER A 16 0.19 -2.44 0.76
C SER A 16 0.12 -1.27 1.74
N LEU A 17 -0.59 -1.44 2.85
CA LEU A 17 -0.65 -0.47 3.94
C LEU A 17 0.38 -0.80 5.03
N GLY A 18 1.00 0.24 5.58
CA GLY A 18 1.84 0.10 6.77
C GLY A 18 1.02 -0.37 7.98
N PRO A 19 1.67 -0.93 9.02
CA PRO A 19 0.99 -1.47 10.20
C PRO A 19 0.08 -0.47 10.92
N ASP A 20 0.47 0.80 10.93
CA ASP A 20 -0.28 1.92 11.54
C ASP A 20 -1.13 2.69 10.51
N GLN A 21 -1.18 2.19 9.27
CA GLN A 21 -1.91 2.76 8.13
C GLN A 21 -1.48 4.19 7.77
N SER A 22 -0.36 4.70 8.31
CA SER A 22 0.13 6.04 8.00
C SER A 22 0.95 6.09 6.71
N TRP A 23 1.22 4.93 6.10
CA TRP A 23 2.00 4.80 4.88
C TRP A 23 1.32 3.83 3.91
N ILE A 24 1.31 4.23 2.64
CA ILE A 24 1.25 3.28 1.54
C ILE A 24 2.68 2.82 1.29
N THR A 25 2.85 1.52 1.17
CA THR A 25 4.12 0.85 0.93
C THR A 25 4.11 0.18 -0.43
N CYS A 26 5.29 0.07 -1.06
CA CYS A 26 5.52 -0.73 -2.27
C CYS A 26 6.72 -1.62 -2.02
N ASN A 27 6.56 -2.94 -2.17
CA ASN A 27 7.63 -3.90 -1.88
C ASN A 27 8.23 -3.73 -0.47
N GLY A 28 7.36 -3.44 0.51
CA GLY A 28 7.73 -3.20 1.90
C GLY A 28 8.41 -1.86 2.19
N LYS A 29 8.53 -0.96 1.21
CA LYS A 29 9.12 0.39 1.38
C LYS A 29 8.03 1.46 1.40
N ASN A 30 8.15 2.45 2.27
CA ASN A 30 7.23 3.58 2.34
C ASN A 30 7.31 4.44 1.06
N VAL A 31 6.17 4.68 0.40
CA VAL A 31 6.11 5.46 -0.84
C VAL A 31 5.20 6.69 -0.76
N LEU A 32 4.15 6.65 0.07
CA LEU A 32 3.28 7.81 0.28
C LEU A 32 2.77 7.86 1.70
N TRP A 33 2.92 9.01 2.35
CA TRP A 33 2.37 9.24 3.68
C TRP A 33 0.88 9.55 3.60
N VAL A 34 0.11 9.01 4.54
CA VAL A 34 -1.34 9.20 4.63
C VAL A 34 -1.67 10.06 5.86
N PRO A 35 -2.28 11.24 5.67
CA PRO A 35 -2.72 12.07 6.79
C PRO A 35 -3.74 11.36 7.69
N PRO A 36 -3.80 11.67 9.00
CA PRO A 36 -4.71 11.03 9.95
C PRO A 36 -6.18 10.98 9.49
N GLU A 37 -6.68 12.05 8.89
CA GLU A 37 -8.06 12.19 8.42
C GLU A 37 -8.40 11.35 7.17
N TYR A 38 -7.37 10.83 6.48
CA TYR A 38 -7.47 9.95 5.32
C TYR A 38 -7.01 8.52 5.61
N ARG A 39 -6.78 8.16 6.89
CA ARG A 39 -6.29 6.81 7.21
C ARG A 39 -7.30 5.72 6.79
N PRO A 40 -6.84 4.69 6.06
CA PRO A 40 -7.68 3.63 5.54
C PRO A 40 -8.35 2.79 6.64
N THR A 41 -9.63 2.51 6.51
CA THR A 41 -10.27 1.37 7.20
C THR A 41 -10.29 0.11 6.32
N CYS A 42 -10.24 0.31 5.00
CA CYS A 42 -10.13 -0.76 4.02
C CYS A 42 -9.32 -0.31 2.80
N SER A 43 -8.80 -1.28 2.04
CA SER A 43 -8.13 -1.02 0.77
C SER A 43 -8.31 -2.14 -0.22
N ALA A 44 -8.16 -1.83 -1.51
CA ALA A 44 -8.10 -2.79 -2.60
C ALA A 44 -6.97 -2.39 -3.56
N VAL A 45 -6.22 -3.38 -4.05
CA VAL A 45 -5.07 -3.18 -4.94
C VAL A 45 -5.33 -3.88 -6.26
N GLN A 46 -5.12 -3.17 -7.36
CA GLN A 46 -5.17 -3.74 -8.71
C GLN A 46 -4.03 -3.17 -9.55
N GLY A 47 -3.05 -4.03 -9.86
CA GLY A 47 -1.87 -3.62 -10.64
C GLY A 47 -1.09 -2.50 -9.95
N GLN A 48 -1.12 -1.30 -10.54
CA GLN A 48 -0.42 -0.10 -10.04
C GLN A 48 -1.33 0.89 -9.34
N MET A 49 -2.56 0.47 -9.04
CA MET A 49 -3.55 1.30 -8.38
C MET A 49 -3.89 0.73 -7.00
N ILE A 50 -4.11 1.63 -6.06
CA ILE A 50 -4.66 1.33 -4.74
C ILE A 50 -5.86 2.23 -4.49
N SER A 51 -6.97 1.62 -4.11
CA SER A 51 -8.19 2.31 -3.66
C SER A 51 -8.28 2.21 -2.15
N ILE A 52 -8.55 3.33 -1.49
CA ILE A 52 -8.60 3.47 -0.04
C ILE A 52 -10.00 3.94 0.37
N GLY A 53 -10.63 3.21 1.29
CA GLY A 53 -11.83 3.65 1.99
C GLY A 53 -11.48 4.17 3.39
N CYS A 54 -11.99 5.34 3.74
CA CYS A 54 -11.77 5.98 5.05
C CYS A 54 -12.98 5.76 5.98
N ALA A 55 -12.76 5.92 7.29
CA ALA A 55 -13.84 5.88 8.28
C ALA A 55 -14.93 6.94 8.04
N SER A 56 -14.60 8.05 7.37
CA SER A 56 -15.54 9.10 6.97
C SER A 56 -16.47 8.72 5.81
N GLY A 57 -16.30 7.54 5.20
CA GLY A 57 -17.01 7.13 3.98
C GLY A 57 -16.39 7.68 2.69
N ARG A 58 -15.33 8.50 2.78
CA ARG A 58 -14.58 8.95 1.60
C ARG A 58 -13.79 7.80 0.99
N VAL A 59 -13.76 7.76 -0.34
CA VAL A 59 -12.92 6.84 -1.11
C VAL A 59 -12.01 7.64 -2.01
N PHE A 60 -10.73 7.28 -2.06
CA PHE A 60 -9.80 7.83 -3.03
C PHE A 60 -8.96 6.71 -3.66
N THR A 61 -8.58 6.91 -4.92
CA THR A 61 -7.76 5.96 -5.68
C THR A 61 -6.49 6.66 -6.11
N ILE A 62 -5.35 5.98 -5.90
CA ILE A 62 -4.03 6.46 -6.29
C ILE A 62 -3.49 5.50 -7.34
N GLY A 63 -3.13 6.04 -8.50
CA GLY A 63 -2.37 5.34 -9.53
C GLY A 63 -0.91 5.74 -9.49
N PHE A 64 -0.01 4.76 -9.48
CA PHE A 64 1.43 4.99 -9.56
C PHE A 64 1.91 4.76 -11.00
N SER A 65 2.68 5.70 -11.54
CA SER A 65 3.39 5.49 -12.80
C SER A 65 4.74 4.83 -12.53
N ARG A 66 5.07 3.79 -13.31
CA ARG A 66 6.47 3.42 -13.50
C ARG A 66 7.04 4.41 -14.51
N THR A 67 7.97 5.25 -14.07
CA THR A 67 8.89 5.87 -15.01
C THR A 67 9.80 4.74 -15.50
N ILE A 68 9.76 4.49 -16.81
CA ILE A 68 10.59 3.51 -17.50
C ILE A 68 12.01 4.06 -17.55
#